data_AF-A0A949IAQ2-F1
#
_entry.id   AF-A0A949IAQ2-F1
#
_cell.length_a   1.000
_cell.length_b   1.000
_cell.length_c   1.000
_cell.angle_alpha   90.00
_cell.angle_beta   90.00
_cell.angle_gamma   90.00
#
_symmetry.space_group_name_H-M   'P 1'
#
loop_
_entity.id
_entity.type
_entity.pdbx_description
1 polymer ?
#
loop_
_entity_poly.entity_id
_entity_poly.type
_entity_poly.pdbx_seq_one_letter_code
_entity_poly.pdbx_strand_id
1 'polypeptide(L)'
;MQRPLDEIASTLLGEPFASLDSHAQDVARHVAARRHISRNLAGRGSPAPTLGQRAADAVASFGGSWTFVGLFGATLVTWVAVNALLLRTQGQTFDPYPYILLNLFLSMLAAVQAPVILMSQNRQAEKDRQCAEHDYEVNL
;
A
#
# COMPACT_ATOMS: atom_id res chain seq x y z
N MET A 1 -22.21 14.13 33.79
CA MET A 1 -21.75 14.20 32.39
C MET A 1 -20.80 15.39 32.12
N GLN A 2 -20.25 16.06 33.15
CA GLN A 2 -19.40 17.27 33.03
C GLN A 2 -17.88 17.01 33.11
N ARG A 3 -17.46 15.90 33.74
CA ARG A 3 -16.05 15.54 33.94
C ARG A 3 -15.10 15.66 32.72
N PRO A 4 -15.48 15.26 31.48
CA PRO A 4 -14.53 15.35 30.37
C PRO A 4 -14.29 16.79 29.88
N LEU A 5 -15.17 17.74 30.19
CA LEU A 5 -15.02 19.14 29.76
C LEU A 5 -14.09 19.91 30.70
N ASP A 6 -14.16 19.61 32.00
CA ASP A 6 -13.33 20.26 33.03
C ASP A 6 -11.84 19.90 32.88
N GLU A 7 -11.55 18.66 32.48
CA GLU A 7 -10.18 18.15 32.26
C GLU A 7 -9.54 18.76 31.01
N ILE A 8 -10.32 18.98 29.94
CA ILE A 8 -9.86 19.61 28.70
C ILE A 8 -9.63 21.12 28.92
N ALA A 9 -10.53 21.80 29.62
CA ALA A 9 -10.41 23.22 29.91
C ALA A 9 -9.18 23.52 30.80
N SER A 10 -8.97 22.73 31.85
CA SER A 10 -7.80 22.90 32.74
C SER A 10 -6.46 22.60 32.05
N THR A 11 -6.42 21.60 31.16
CA THR A 11 -5.18 21.23 30.45
C THR A 11 -4.79 22.22 29.36
N LEU A 12 -5.76 22.85 28.68
CA LEU A 12 -5.50 23.76 27.56
C LEU A 12 -5.48 25.24 27.95
N LEU A 13 -6.28 25.65 28.94
CA LEU A 13 -6.47 27.05 29.33
C LEU A 13 -5.97 27.37 30.75
N GLY A 14 -5.63 26.35 31.56
CA GLY A 14 -5.13 26.54 32.92
C GLY A 14 -6.16 27.02 33.95
N GLU A 15 -7.43 27.20 33.54
CA GLU A 15 -8.51 27.75 34.35
C GLU A 15 -9.73 26.79 34.39
N PRO A 16 -10.46 26.71 35.52
CA PRO A 16 -11.69 25.92 35.62
C PRO A 16 -12.75 26.38 34.60
N PHE A 17 -13.46 25.45 33.96
CA PHE A 17 -14.49 25.78 32.95
C PHE A 17 -15.55 26.78 33.46
N ALA A 18 -15.82 26.77 34.77
CA ALA A 18 -16.76 27.66 35.44
C ALA A 18 -16.27 29.10 35.66
N SER A 19 -14.96 29.38 35.59
CA SER A 19 -14.40 30.74 35.71
C SER A 19 -14.26 31.46 34.37
N LEU A 20 -14.47 30.75 33.25
CA LEU A 20 -14.38 31.29 31.90
C LEU A 20 -15.59 32.18 31.57
N ASP A 21 -15.35 33.27 30.86
CA ASP A 21 -16.40 34.12 30.32
C ASP A 21 -17.30 33.36 29.33
N SER A 22 -18.53 33.83 29.18
CA SER A 22 -19.62 33.27 28.36
C SER A 22 -19.15 32.89 26.96
N HIS A 23 -18.37 33.77 26.32
CA HIS A 23 -17.84 33.56 24.98
C HIS A 23 -16.71 32.51 24.94
N ALA A 24 -15.85 32.47 25.96
CA ALA A 24 -14.79 31.48 26.09
C ALA A 24 -15.34 30.07 26.37
N GLN A 25 -16.41 29.97 27.17
CA GLN A 25 -17.14 28.71 27.37
C GLN A 25 -17.75 28.20 26.06
N ASP A 26 -18.28 29.09 25.23
CA ASP A 26 -18.90 28.72 23.96
C ASP A 26 -17.84 28.26 22.94
N VAL A 27 -16.71 28.95 22.85
CA VAL A 27 -15.57 28.51 22.04
C VAL A 27 -15.02 27.17 22.54
N ALA A 28 -14.86 26.99 23.84
CA ALA A 28 -14.40 25.71 24.42
C ALA A 28 -15.39 24.57 24.15
N ARG A 29 -16.71 24.82 24.18
CA ARG A 29 -17.72 23.83 23.76
C ARG A 29 -17.62 23.51 22.28
N HIS A 30 -17.45 24.51 21.41
CA HIS A 30 -17.33 24.30 19.97
C HIS A 30 -16.04 23.56 19.59
N VAL A 31 -14.93 23.83 20.29
CA VAL A 31 -13.65 23.13 20.13
C VAL A 31 -13.71 21.71 20.69
N ALA A 32 -14.34 21.50 21.85
CA ALA A 32 -14.55 20.15 22.41
C ALA A 32 -15.56 19.32 21.59
N ALA A 33 -16.54 19.97 20.96
CA ALA A 33 -17.49 19.36 20.02
C ALA A 33 -16.82 19.04 18.67
N ARG A 34 -15.85 19.84 18.23
CA ARG A 34 -14.86 19.47 17.20
C ARG A 34 -13.88 18.45 17.77
N ARG A 35 -14.39 17.28 18.14
CA ARG A 35 -13.53 16.08 18.18
C ARG A 35 -12.85 16.04 16.82
N HIS A 36 -11.52 16.10 16.81
CA HIS A 36 -10.73 15.63 15.69
C HIS A 36 -11.13 14.17 15.48
N ILE A 37 -12.14 13.96 14.64
CA ILE A 37 -12.34 12.66 14.04
C ILE A 37 -11.25 12.63 12.98
N SER A 38 -10.03 12.26 13.38
CA SER A 38 -9.15 11.53 12.48
C SER A 38 -9.88 10.20 12.22
N ARG A 39 -10.99 10.29 11.48
CA ARG A 39 -11.81 9.16 11.10
C ARG A 39 -10.92 8.48 10.09
N ASN A 40 -10.29 7.41 10.51
CA ASN A 40 -9.62 6.52 9.60
C ASN A 40 -10.73 5.92 8.69
N LEU A 41 -11.10 6.67 7.65
CA LEU A 41 -12.13 6.31 6.67
C LEU A 41 -11.71 5.05 5.91
N ALA A 42 -10.40 4.73 5.89
CA ALA A 42 -9.90 3.50 5.30
C ALA A 42 -10.39 2.22 6.03
N GLY A 43 -10.93 2.33 7.25
CA GLY A 43 -11.27 1.16 8.08
C GLY A 43 -12.73 0.72 8.10
N ARG A 44 -13.69 1.48 7.53
CA ARG A 44 -15.14 1.26 7.84
C ARG A 44 -16.04 0.75 6.72
N GLY A 45 -15.50 0.32 5.58
CA GLY A 45 -16.35 -0.19 4.50
C GLY A 45 -15.70 -1.16 3.50
N SER A 46 -14.39 -1.33 3.53
CA SER A 46 -13.75 -2.30 2.63
C SER A 46 -13.87 -3.71 3.22
N PRO A 47 -14.51 -4.67 2.52
CA PRO A 47 -14.47 -6.07 2.93
C PRO A 47 -13.00 -6.50 3.06
N ALA A 48 -12.73 -7.40 4.02
CA ALA A 48 -11.39 -7.94 4.23
C ALA A 48 -10.82 -8.40 2.87
N PRO A 49 -9.56 -8.04 2.55
CA PRO A 49 -9.00 -8.32 1.24
C PRO A 49 -9.04 -9.81 0.96
N THR A 50 -9.55 -10.19 -0.21
CA THR A 50 -9.65 -11.59 -0.61
C THR A 50 -8.26 -12.21 -0.75
N LEU A 51 -8.15 -13.53 -0.70
CA LEU A 51 -6.85 -14.22 -0.85
C LEU A 51 -6.13 -13.82 -2.15
N GLY A 52 -6.88 -13.63 -3.24
CA GLY A 52 -6.34 -13.16 -4.51
C GLY A 52 -5.81 -11.73 -4.44
N GLN A 53 -6.49 -10.82 -3.73
CA GLN A 53 -6.03 -9.45 -3.54
C GLN A 53 -4.75 -9.40 -2.69
N ARG A 54 -4.67 -10.22 -1.63
CA ARG A 54 -3.46 -10.34 -0.80
C ARG A 54 -2.28 -10.90 -1.59
N ALA A 55 -2.52 -11.91 -2.43
CA ALA A 55 -1.49 -12.47 -3.30
C ALA A 55 -1.03 -11.46 -4.35
N ALA A 56 -1.95 -10.74 -5.00
CA ALA A 56 -1.60 -9.70 -5.98
C ALA A 56 -0.78 -8.58 -5.34
N ASP A 57 -1.10 -8.16 -4.11
CA ASP A 57 -0.33 -7.16 -3.38
C ASP A 57 1.08 -7.62 -3.01
N ALA A 58 1.21 -8.87 -2.59
CA ALA A 58 2.51 -9.48 -2.31
C ALA A 58 3.35 -9.58 -3.59
N VAL A 59 2.76 -9.97 -4.71
CA VAL A 59 3.43 -10.04 -6.02
C VAL A 59 3.84 -8.65 -6.51
N ALA A 60 2.96 -7.65 -6.39
CA ALA A 60 3.25 -6.28 -6.81
C ALA A 60 4.35 -5.62 -5.97
N SER A 61 4.32 -5.80 -4.65
CA SER A 61 5.36 -5.28 -3.75
C SER A 61 6.70 -5.99 -3.91
N PHE A 62 6.68 -7.30 -4.16
CA PHE A 62 7.89 -8.08 -4.42
C PHE A 62 8.51 -7.76 -5.79
N GLY A 63 7.69 -7.70 -6.83
CA GLY A 63 8.12 -7.44 -8.21
C GLY A 63 8.69 -6.03 -8.44
N GLY A 64 8.32 -5.06 -7.59
CA GLY A 64 8.84 -3.68 -7.65
C GLY A 64 10.18 -3.46 -6.94
N SER A 65 10.76 -4.47 -6.28
CA SER A 65 12.00 -4.32 -5.53
C SER A 65 13.25 -4.50 -6.41
N TRP A 66 14.29 -3.69 -6.17
CA TRP A 66 15.61 -3.87 -6.77
C TRP A 66 16.26 -5.22 -6.44
N THR A 67 15.96 -5.79 -5.26
CA THR A 67 16.44 -7.12 -4.87
C THR A 67 15.84 -8.23 -5.73
N PHE A 68 14.58 -8.09 -6.17
CA PHE A 68 13.94 -9.02 -7.08
C PHE A 68 14.60 -9.00 -8.46
N VAL A 69 14.89 -7.81 -9.00
CA VAL A 69 15.60 -7.65 -10.27
C VAL A 69 16.96 -8.34 -10.24
N GLY A 70 17.72 -8.16 -9.16
CA GLY A 70 19.02 -8.81 -8.97
C GLY A 70 18.92 -10.35 -8.89
N LEU A 71 18.00 -10.87 -8.08
CA LEU A 71 17.78 -12.32 -7.94
C LEU A 71 17.29 -12.96 -9.25
N PHE A 72 16.41 -12.27 -9.97
CA PHE A 72 15.91 -12.71 -11.28
C PHE A 72 17.04 -12.79 -12.29
N GLY A 73 17.87 -11.74 -12.41
CA GLY A 73 19.06 -11.74 -13.27
C GLY A 73 20.05 -12.86 -12.91
N ALA A 74 20.32 -13.07 -11.62
CA ALA A 74 21.18 -14.15 -11.14
C ALA A 74 20.62 -15.54 -11.53
N THR A 75 19.31 -15.71 -11.46
CA THR A 75 18.63 -16.97 -11.85
C THR A 75 18.79 -17.23 -13.35
N LEU A 76 18.64 -16.20 -14.19
CA LEU A 76 18.86 -16.32 -15.64
C LEU A 76 20.31 -16.69 -15.96
N VAL A 77 21.28 -16.02 -15.34
CA VAL A 77 22.71 -16.35 -15.52
C VAL A 77 22.99 -17.77 -15.07
N THR A 78 22.43 -18.20 -13.94
CA THR A 78 22.58 -19.57 -13.43
C THR A 78 21.99 -20.58 -14.40
N TRP A 79 20.80 -20.33 -14.95
CA TRP A 79 20.16 -21.21 -15.94
C TRP A 79 21.01 -21.38 -17.20
N VAL A 80 21.52 -20.27 -17.74
CA VAL A 80 22.41 -20.26 -18.90
C VAL A 80 23.71 -21.00 -18.59
N ALA A 81 24.31 -20.76 -17.42
CA ALA A 81 25.54 -21.43 -16.99
C ALA A 81 25.34 -22.95 -16.84
N VAL A 82 24.25 -23.39 -16.23
CA VAL A 82 23.91 -24.82 -16.10
C VAL A 82 23.75 -25.47 -17.47
N ASN A 83 22.99 -24.87 -18.39
CA ASN A 83 22.82 -25.42 -19.74
C ASN A 83 24.13 -25.45 -20.54
N ALA A 84 24.96 -24.41 -20.42
CA ALA A 84 26.26 -24.35 -21.07
C ALA A 84 27.24 -25.40 -20.51
N LEU A 85 27.24 -25.61 -19.19
CA LEU A 85 28.08 -26.63 -18.54
C LEU A 85 27.61 -28.04 -18.92
N LEU A 86 26.30 -28.30 -18.88
CA LEU A 86 25.74 -29.61 -19.22
C LEU A 86 26.08 -29.99 -20.67
N LEU A 87 25.94 -29.03 -21.60
CA LEU A 87 26.33 -29.20 -22.99
C LEU A 87 27.83 -29.53 -23.12
N ARG A 88 28.70 -28.86 -22.35
CA ARG A 88 30.15 -29.11 -22.36
C ARG A 88 30.54 -30.45 -21.75
N THR A 89 29.88 -30.89 -20.68
CA THR A 89 30.27 -32.10 -19.94
C THR A 89 29.63 -33.38 -20.47
N GLN A 90 28.38 -33.32 -20.93
CA GLN A 90 27.58 -34.50 -21.27
C GLN A 90 27.14 -34.52 -22.75
N GLY A 91 27.38 -33.44 -23.50
CA GLY A 91 26.90 -33.31 -24.89
C GLY A 91 25.37 -33.21 -25.03
N GLN A 92 24.65 -33.22 -23.90
CA GLN A 92 23.21 -33.05 -23.82
C GLN A 92 22.91 -31.75 -23.09
N THR A 93 21.84 -31.07 -23.51
CA THR A 93 21.40 -29.83 -22.87
C THR A 93 19.90 -29.88 -22.64
N PHE A 94 19.45 -29.28 -21.53
CA PHE A 94 18.04 -29.27 -21.17
C PHE A 94 17.26 -28.24 -22.00
N ASP A 95 17.88 -27.09 -22.29
CA ASP A 95 17.32 -26.00 -23.08
C ASP A 95 18.42 -25.45 -24.02
N PRO A 96 18.53 -25.97 -25.26
CA PRO A 96 19.54 -25.54 -26.23
C PRO A 96 19.31 -24.10 -26.66
N TYR A 97 20.39 -23.37 -26.99
CA TYR A 97 20.28 -22.08 -27.67
C TYR A 97 19.39 -22.23 -28.91
N PRO A 98 18.30 -21.45 -29.08
CA PRO A 98 18.03 -20.11 -28.51
C PRO A 98 17.21 -20.03 -27.19
N TYR A 99 17.22 -21.07 -26.34
CA TYR A 99 16.54 -21.16 -25.04
C TYR A 99 15.01 -21.02 -25.12
N ILE A 100 14.36 -21.97 -25.77
CA ILE A 100 12.91 -21.93 -26.03
C ILE A 100 12.11 -22.01 -24.72
N LEU A 101 12.54 -22.85 -23.77
CA LEU A 101 11.81 -23.00 -22.50
C LEU A 101 11.93 -21.74 -21.65
N LEU A 102 13.14 -21.19 -21.54
CA LEU A 102 13.35 -19.93 -20.83
C LEU A 102 12.52 -18.80 -21.44
N ASN A 103 12.53 -18.66 -22.76
CA ASN A 103 11.73 -17.63 -23.45
C ASN A 103 10.22 -17.81 -23.25
N LEU A 104 9.73 -19.06 -23.24
CA LEU A 104 8.33 -19.35 -22.96
C LEU A 104 7.95 -18.90 -21.54
N PHE A 105 8.75 -19.24 -20.54
CA PHE A 105 8.53 -18.82 -19.15
C PHE A 105 8.56 -17.31 -18.98
N LEU A 106 9.55 -16.64 -19.58
CA LEU A 106 9.64 -15.17 -19.57
C LEU A 106 8.40 -14.52 -20.20
N SER A 107 7.93 -15.05 -21.33
CA SER A 107 6.75 -14.53 -22.03
C SER A 107 5.49 -14.70 -21.19
N MET A 108 5.29 -15.86 -20.55
CA MET A 108 4.17 -16.09 -19.64
C MET A 108 4.22 -15.15 -18.43
N LEU A 109 5.40 -14.95 -17.86
CA LEU A 109 5.60 -14.07 -16.71
C LEU A 109 5.28 -12.61 -17.07
N ALA A 110 5.76 -12.13 -18.23
CA ALA A 110 5.46 -10.80 -18.74
C ALA A 110 3.96 -10.62 -19.04
N ALA A 111 3.31 -11.63 -19.61
CA ALA A 111 1.88 -11.58 -19.92
C ALA A 111 1.01 -11.42 -18.64
N VAL A 112 1.41 -12.04 -17.53
CA VAL A 112 0.71 -11.91 -16.24
C VAL A 112 1.06 -10.61 -15.51
N GLN A 113 2.24 -10.02 -15.77
CA GLN A 113 2.66 -8.77 -15.14
C GLN A 113 1.76 -7.59 -15.50
N ALA A 114 1.39 -7.42 -16.78
CA ALA A 114 0.62 -6.25 -17.21
C ALA A 114 -0.78 -6.14 -16.52
N PRO A 115 -1.58 -7.23 -16.43
CA PRO A 115 -2.83 -7.21 -15.66
C PRO A 115 -2.62 -6.96 -14.17
N VAL A 116 -1.59 -7.55 -13.55
CA VAL A 116 -1.31 -7.36 -12.11
C VAL A 116 -0.93 -5.90 -11.82
N ILE A 117 -0.11 -5.29 -12.69
CA ILE A 117 0.23 -3.88 -12.60
C ILE A 117 -1.02 -3.01 -12.78
N LEU A 118 -1.85 -3.30 -13.78
CA LEU A 118 -3.10 -2.57 -14.03
C LEU A 118 -4.06 -2.67 -12.85
N MET A 119 -4.21 -3.85 -12.23
CA MET A 119 -5.02 -4.04 -11.03
C MET A 119 -4.48 -3.26 -9.83
N SER A 120 -3.15 -3.26 -9.64
CA SER A 120 -2.50 -2.47 -8.58
C SER A 120 -2.69 -0.97 -8.79
N GLN A 121 -2.56 -0.49 -10.04
CA GLN A 121 -2.78 0.90 -10.43
C GLN A 121 -4.23 1.33 -10.22
N ASN A 122 -5.21 0.54 -10.68
CA ASN A 122 -6.64 0.84 -10.52
C ASN A 122 -7.02 1.03 -9.04
N ARG A 123 -6.41 0.24 -8.15
CA ARG A 123 -6.62 0.37 -6.71
C ARG A 123 -5.94 1.60 -6.10
N GLN A 124 -4.74 1.97 -6.55
CA GLN A 124 -4.10 3.21 -6.10
C GLN A 124 -4.90 4.44 -6.55
N ALA A 125 -5.35 4.46 -7.81
CA ALA A 125 -6.17 5.54 -8.36
C ALA A 125 -7.48 5.75 -7.57
N GLU A 126 -8.15 4.67 -7.14
CA GLU A 126 -9.35 4.78 -6.31
C GLU A 126 -9.07 5.41 -4.93
N LYS A 127 -7.94 5.05 -4.30
CA LYS A 127 -7.52 5.66 -3.03
C LYS A 127 -7.16 7.14 -3.22
N ASP A 128 -6.42 7.45 -4.28
CA ASP A 128 -6.02 8.82 -4.59
C ASP A 128 -7.24 9.70 -4.86
N ARG A 129 -8.27 9.18 -5.54
CA ARG A 129 -9.54 9.88 -5.75
C ARG A 129 -10.24 10.21 -4.44
N GLN A 130 -10.36 9.24 -3.53
CA GLN A 130 -11.00 9.45 -2.22
C GLN A 130 -10.23 10.47 -1.36
N CYS A 131 -8.89 10.42 -1.40
CA CYS A 131 -8.07 11.43 -0.76
C CYS A 131 -8.29 12.83 -1.35
N ALA A 132 -8.39 12.95 -2.67
CA ALA A 132 -8.65 14.23 -3.34
C ALA A 132 -10.03 14.81 -3.03
N GLU A 133 -11.08 13.97 -2.97
CA GLU A 133 -12.43 14.39 -2.56
C GLU A 133 -12.44 14.94 -1.12
N HIS A 134 -11.76 14.26 -0.20
CA HIS A 134 -11.64 14.72 1.19
C HIS A 134 -10.84 16.02 1.31
N ASP A 135 -9.76 16.18 0.52
CA ASP A 135 -8.98 17.41 0.50
C ASP A 135 -9.81 18.60 -0.02
N TYR A 136 -10.71 18.36 -0.98
CA TYR A 136 -11.67 19.35 -1.47
C TYR A 136 -12.70 19.77 -0.41
N GLU A 137 -13.22 18.82 0.38
CA GLU A 137 -14.20 19.11 1.44
C GLU A 137 -13.62 19.92 2.61
N VAL A 138 -12.32 19.77 2.91
CA VAL A 138 -11.67 20.46 4.03
C VAL A 138 -11.22 21.88 3.65
N ASN A 139 -11.00 22.14 2.36
CA ASN A 139 -10.44 23.39 1.85
C ASN A 139 -11.51 24.40 1.37
N LEU A 140 -12.78 24.13 1.69
CA LEU A 140 -13.97 24.98 1.46
C LEU A 140 -14.52 25.50 2.79
#